data_AF-A0A9D8G9K2-F1
#
_entry.id   AF-A0A9D8G9K2-F1
#
_cell.length_a   1.000
_cell.length_b   1.000
_cell.length_c   1.000
_cell.angle_alpha   90.00
_cell.angle_beta   90.00
_cell.angle_gamma   90.00
#
_symmetry.space_group_name_H-M   'P 1'
#
loop_
_entity.id
_entity.type
_entity.pdbx_description
1 polymer ?
#
loop_
_entity_poly.entity_id
_entity_poly.type
_entity_poly.pdbx_seq_one_letter_code
_entity_poly.pdbx_strand_id
1 'polypeptide(L)'
;MPEQTWADFKKAQVALRVIAKDLGGACPSDLHAANLFLFRRAHDYRLEGSNWLRGKTYDGQAHALALSDLGQVKADVLLHALEQFDCLYPIPDPWRINIEQAFKAAHLPALTWYASTDDADYLYPKEQFLHYQGPKLRKRKAQMMQLLAREAIHVLPITSQHRSLVLQTLARWMKQKAKEVGQTDDLPLIEALEDLDRYDFKGLLYCIKDYPLGFVITQSLNPWVE
;
A
#
# COMPACT_ATOMS: atom_id res chain seq x y z
N MET A 1 -1.01 -10.88 24.24
CA MET A 1 -0.55 -11.70 23.11
C MET A 1 0.66 -11.01 22.47
N PRO A 2 1.65 -11.76 21.94
CA PRO A 2 2.87 -11.19 21.39
C PRO A 2 2.60 -10.34 20.13
N GLU A 3 3.41 -9.30 19.92
CA GLU A 3 3.41 -8.49 18.70
C GLU A 3 3.81 -9.34 17.50
N GLN A 4 3.10 -9.23 16.39
CA GLN A 4 3.41 -10.00 15.18
C GLN A 4 4.71 -9.50 14.53
N THR A 5 5.49 -10.44 14.02
CA THR A 5 6.83 -10.18 13.49
C THR A 5 6.81 -10.10 11.97
N TRP A 6 7.85 -9.51 11.37
CA TRP A 6 8.01 -9.52 9.92
C TRP A 6 8.00 -10.94 9.33
N ALA A 7 8.48 -11.94 10.07
CA ALA A 7 8.48 -13.34 9.63
C ALA A 7 7.06 -13.87 9.40
N ASP A 8 6.08 -13.38 10.15
CA ASP A 8 4.68 -13.77 10.02
C ASP A 8 4.07 -13.22 8.72
N PHE A 9 4.27 -11.93 8.45
CA PHE A 9 3.82 -11.29 7.21
C PHE A 9 4.58 -11.79 5.98
N LYS A 10 5.85 -12.16 6.11
CA LYS A 10 6.62 -12.78 5.03
C LYS A 10 6.04 -14.14 4.59
N LYS A 11 5.43 -14.91 5.51
CA LYS A 11 4.71 -16.14 5.12
C LYS A 11 3.45 -15.79 4.31
N ALA A 12 2.69 -14.78 4.76
CA ALA A 12 1.52 -14.29 4.04
C ALA A 12 1.87 -13.74 2.64
N GLN A 13 3.06 -13.15 2.46
CA GLN A 13 3.55 -12.62 1.18
C GLN A 13 3.50 -13.67 0.05
N VAL A 14 3.70 -14.95 0.34
CA VAL A 14 3.63 -16.02 -0.68
C VAL A 14 2.24 -16.08 -1.30
N ALA A 15 1.19 -16.11 -0.47
CA ALA A 15 -0.18 -16.15 -0.95
C ALA A 15 -0.60 -14.82 -1.58
N LEU A 16 -0.21 -13.69 -0.98
CA LEU A 16 -0.47 -12.36 -1.51
C LEU A 16 0.17 -12.13 -2.89
N ARG A 17 1.35 -12.71 -3.17
CA ARG A 17 1.96 -12.64 -4.52
C ARG A 17 1.16 -13.38 -5.57
N VAL A 18 0.52 -14.50 -5.21
CA VAL A 18 -0.37 -15.23 -6.12
C VAL A 18 -1.59 -14.37 -6.44
N ILE A 19 -2.24 -13.84 -5.39
CA ILE A 19 -3.39 -12.94 -5.52
C ILE A 19 -3.06 -11.72 -6.39
N ALA A 20 -1.93 -11.06 -6.10
CA ALA A 20 -1.51 -9.87 -6.83
C ALA A 20 -1.20 -10.17 -8.31
N LYS A 21 -0.67 -11.36 -8.61
CA LYS A 21 -0.45 -11.81 -9.98
C LYS A 21 -1.77 -11.99 -10.73
N ASP A 22 -2.74 -12.63 -10.11
CA ASP A 22 -4.03 -12.97 -10.73
C ASP A 22 -4.91 -11.72 -10.93
N LEU A 23 -4.88 -10.80 -9.97
CA LEU A 23 -5.62 -9.53 -10.05
C LEU A 23 -4.95 -8.51 -10.99
N GLY A 24 -3.63 -8.60 -11.21
CA GLY A 24 -2.90 -7.64 -12.04
C GLY A 24 -3.08 -6.20 -11.53
N GLY A 25 -3.47 -5.29 -12.42
CA GLY A 25 -3.75 -3.90 -12.07
C GLY A 25 -4.95 -3.72 -11.12
N ALA A 26 -5.82 -4.72 -10.97
CA ALA A 26 -6.92 -4.66 -10.01
C ALA A 26 -6.50 -5.03 -8.58
N CYS A 27 -5.23 -5.36 -8.34
CA CYS A 27 -4.73 -5.69 -7.01
C CYS A 27 -4.60 -4.42 -6.16
N PRO A 28 -5.30 -4.34 -5.01
CA PRO A 28 -5.12 -3.23 -4.08
C PRO A 28 -3.71 -3.22 -3.50
N SER A 29 -3.18 -2.03 -3.25
CA SER A 29 -1.87 -1.80 -2.65
C SER A 29 -1.79 -2.33 -1.21
N ASP A 30 -2.92 -2.44 -0.52
CA ASP A 30 -3.04 -3.13 0.78
C ASP A 30 -2.63 -4.60 0.73
N LEU A 31 -2.77 -5.28 -0.42
CA LEU A 31 -2.46 -6.71 -0.58
C LEU A 31 -0.95 -6.99 -0.76
N HIS A 32 -0.12 -6.23 -0.06
CA HIS A 32 1.33 -6.40 -0.03
C HIS A 32 1.85 -6.49 1.40
N ALA A 33 2.67 -7.50 1.69
CA ALA A 33 3.03 -7.79 3.07
C ALA A 33 3.83 -6.66 3.73
N ALA A 34 4.60 -5.89 2.96
CA ALA A 34 5.30 -4.71 3.47
C ALA A 34 4.30 -3.68 4.01
N ASN A 35 3.25 -3.35 3.27
CA ASN A 35 2.20 -2.43 3.73
C ASN A 35 1.47 -3.01 4.95
N LEU A 36 1.04 -4.27 4.89
CA LEU A 36 0.39 -4.92 6.04
C LEU A 36 1.27 -4.90 7.29
N PHE A 37 2.56 -5.17 7.15
CA PHE A 37 3.47 -5.12 8.30
C PHE A 37 3.69 -3.70 8.79
N LEU A 38 4.03 -2.75 7.92
CA LEU A 38 4.38 -1.38 8.32
C LEU A 38 3.18 -0.63 8.93
N PHE A 39 1.97 -0.93 8.48
CA PHE A 39 0.74 -0.35 9.00
C PHE A 39 0.05 -1.20 10.08
N ARG A 40 0.66 -2.30 10.53
CA ARG A 40 0.08 -3.24 11.51
C ARG A 40 -0.38 -2.59 12.81
N ARG A 41 0.30 -1.53 13.26
CA ARG A 41 -0.04 -0.84 14.51
C ARG A 41 -1.25 0.08 14.32
N ALA A 42 -1.35 0.75 13.17
CA ALA A 42 -2.48 1.62 12.85
C ALA A 42 -3.79 0.82 12.71
N HIS A 43 -3.71 -0.37 12.12
CA HIS A 43 -4.87 -1.23 11.87
C HIS A 43 -5.02 -2.40 12.85
N ASP A 44 -4.18 -2.50 13.88
CA ASP A 44 -4.15 -3.65 14.80
C ASP A 44 -4.14 -5.01 14.05
N TYR A 45 -3.32 -5.11 13.00
CA TYR A 45 -3.30 -6.27 12.11
C TYR A 45 -2.83 -7.53 12.85
N ARG A 46 -3.62 -8.59 12.70
CA ARG A 46 -3.39 -9.90 13.32
C ARG A 46 -3.73 -11.01 12.36
N LEU A 47 -2.75 -11.83 12.01
CA LEU A 47 -3.00 -13.12 11.35
C LEU A 47 -3.92 -14.00 12.19
N GLU A 48 -5.01 -14.45 11.57
CA GLU A 48 -5.97 -15.40 12.14
C GLU A 48 -6.01 -16.67 11.28
N GLY A 49 -5.30 -17.70 11.77
CA GLY A 49 -5.11 -18.93 11.01
C GLY A 49 -4.29 -18.72 9.73
N SER A 50 -4.58 -19.49 8.69
CA SER A 50 -3.90 -19.42 7.39
C SER A 50 -4.61 -18.56 6.35
N ASN A 51 -5.87 -18.20 6.60
CA ASN A 51 -6.76 -17.68 5.56
C ASN A 51 -7.07 -16.19 5.72
N TRP A 52 -6.90 -15.65 6.94
CA TRP A 52 -7.36 -14.32 7.29
C TRP A 52 -6.29 -13.50 7.99
N LEU A 53 -6.31 -12.20 7.71
CA LEU A 53 -5.71 -11.17 8.52
C LEU A 53 -6.84 -10.32 9.10
N ARG A 54 -7.04 -10.36 10.41
CA ARG A 54 -7.92 -9.42 11.11
C ARG A 54 -7.26 -8.06 11.14
N GLY A 55 -8.03 -7.00 10.95
CA GLY A 55 -7.62 -5.63 11.15
C GLY A 55 -8.76 -4.72 11.60
N LYS A 56 -8.46 -3.44 11.71
CA LYS A 56 -9.41 -2.36 11.95
C LYS A 56 -9.22 -1.28 10.90
N THR A 57 -10.32 -0.81 10.35
CA THR A 57 -10.34 0.42 9.54
C THR A 57 -10.03 1.63 10.43
N TYR A 58 -9.72 2.79 9.82
CA TYR A 58 -9.42 4.01 10.57
C TYR A 58 -10.58 4.52 11.43
N ASP A 59 -11.83 4.20 11.07
CA ASP A 59 -13.04 4.46 11.85
C ASP A 59 -13.36 3.35 12.87
N GLY A 60 -12.54 2.30 12.93
CA GLY A 60 -12.55 1.29 13.99
C GLY A 60 -13.36 0.02 13.71
N GLN A 61 -13.94 -0.14 12.51
CA GLN A 61 -14.66 -1.36 12.12
C GLN A 61 -13.70 -2.54 12.01
N ALA A 62 -14.06 -3.69 12.56
CA ALA A 62 -13.24 -4.90 12.49
C ALA A 62 -13.45 -5.56 11.12
N HIS A 63 -12.37 -5.67 10.34
CA HIS A 63 -12.42 -6.32 9.04
C HIS A 63 -11.53 -7.56 8.98
N ALA A 64 -11.83 -8.44 8.02
CA ALA A 64 -10.92 -9.49 7.59
C ALA A 64 -10.43 -9.25 6.17
N LEU A 65 -9.11 -9.30 6.02
CA LEU A 65 -8.42 -9.34 4.74
C LEU A 65 -8.10 -10.80 4.41
N ALA A 66 -8.34 -11.19 3.17
CA ALA A 66 -8.11 -12.54 2.72
C ALA A 66 -6.64 -12.79 2.33
N LEU A 67 -6.10 -13.90 2.82
CA LEU A 67 -4.79 -14.43 2.44
C LEU A 67 -4.91 -15.53 1.37
N SER A 68 -6.05 -15.59 0.69
CA SER A 68 -6.33 -16.48 -0.44
C SER A 68 -7.28 -15.79 -1.42
N ASP A 69 -7.34 -16.28 -2.65
CA ASP A 69 -8.27 -15.78 -3.68
C ASP A 69 -9.74 -16.01 -3.26
N LEU A 70 -10.43 -14.94 -2.83
CA LEU A 70 -11.83 -15.01 -2.41
C LEU A 70 -12.78 -15.38 -3.54
N GLY A 71 -12.41 -15.15 -4.79
CA GLY A 71 -13.23 -15.51 -5.95
C GLY A 71 -13.44 -17.03 -6.08
N GLN A 72 -12.61 -17.84 -5.42
CA GLN A 72 -12.69 -19.31 -5.42
C GLN A 72 -13.13 -19.89 -4.07
N VAL A 73 -13.31 -19.05 -3.05
CA VAL A 73 -13.73 -19.51 -1.72
C VAL A 73 -15.23 -19.82 -1.73
N LYS A 74 -15.60 -20.95 -1.13
CA LYS A 74 -17.00 -21.36 -1.03
C LYS A 74 -17.81 -20.37 -0.19
N ALA A 75 -19.07 -20.18 -0.56
CA ALA A 75 -19.92 -19.16 0.04
C ALA A 75 -20.20 -19.40 1.55
N ASP A 76 -20.22 -20.65 2.01
CA ASP A 76 -20.33 -21.01 3.42
C ASP A 76 -19.13 -20.54 4.25
N VAL A 77 -17.91 -20.66 3.71
CA VAL A 77 -16.69 -20.15 4.36
C VAL A 77 -16.72 -18.62 4.46
N LEU A 78 -17.19 -17.93 3.41
CA LEU A 78 -17.33 -16.48 3.40
C LEU A 78 -18.40 -16.00 4.39
N LEU A 79 -19.53 -16.70 4.45
CA LEU A 79 -20.59 -16.41 5.41
C LEU A 79 -20.08 -16.57 6.84
N HIS A 80 -19.35 -17.65 7.12
CA HIS A 80 -18.77 -17.86 8.45
C HIS A 80 -17.76 -16.78 8.84
N ALA A 81 -16.98 -16.26 7.89
CA ALA A 81 -16.12 -15.11 8.14
C ALA A 81 -16.94 -13.85 8.47
N LEU A 82 -18.01 -13.58 7.71
CA LEU A 82 -18.92 -12.45 7.97
C LEU A 82 -19.69 -12.55 9.30
N GLU A 83 -19.76 -13.73 9.92
CA GLU A 83 -20.27 -13.90 11.29
C GLU A 83 -19.25 -13.51 12.37
N GLN A 84 -17.96 -13.47 12.03
CA GLN A 84 -16.84 -13.22 12.95
C GLN A 84 -16.24 -11.80 12.85
N PHE A 85 -16.45 -11.13 11.71
CA PHE A 85 -15.93 -9.82 11.38
C PHE A 85 -17.08 -8.91 10.94
N ASP A 86 -16.91 -7.59 11.09
CA ASP A 86 -17.93 -6.63 10.64
C ASP A 86 -17.99 -6.58 9.10
N CYS A 87 -16.85 -6.79 8.42
CA CYS A 87 -16.77 -6.85 6.96
C CYS A 87 -15.56 -7.63 6.42
N LEU A 88 -15.58 -7.92 5.11
CA LEU A 88 -14.41 -8.37 4.36
C LEU A 88 -13.84 -7.19 3.57
N TYR A 89 -12.56 -6.89 3.73
CA TYR A 89 -11.90 -5.74 3.11
C TYR A 89 -10.38 -5.94 2.97
N PRO A 90 -9.76 -5.54 1.84
CA PRO A 90 -10.38 -4.99 0.63
C PRO A 90 -10.95 -6.08 -0.30
N ILE A 91 -11.97 -5.74 -1.09
CA ILE A 91 -12.54 -6.62 -2.12
C ILE A 91 -12.39 -5.99 -3.51
N PRO A 92 -11.50 -6.52 -4.36
CA PRO A 92 -11.39 -6.12 -5.77
C PRO A 92 -12.65 -6.49 -6.57
N ASP A 93 -12.95 -5.72 -7.61
CA ASP A 93 -14.10 -5.96 -8.49
C ASP A 93 -14.21 -7.38 -9.06
N PRO A 94 -13.12 -8.02 -9.53
CA PRO A 94 -13.17 -9.41 -10.00
C PRO A 94 -13.68 -10.39 -8.93
N TRP A 95 -13.32 -10.19 -7.66
CA TRP A 95 -13.79 -11.03 -6.57
C TRP A 95 -15.26 -10.77 -6.27
N ARG A 96 -15.70 -9.51 -6.28
CA ARG A 96 -17.10 -9.12 -6.01
C ARG A 96 -18.08 -9.91 -6.89
N ILE A 97 -17.81 -9.97 -8.20
CA ILE A 97 -18.67 -10.66 -9.17
C ILE A 97 -18.76 -12.17 -8.84
N ASN A 98 -17.63 -12.80 -8.55
CA ASN A 98 -17.59 -14.24 -8.24
C ASN A 98 -18.30 -14.56 -6.93
N ILE A 99 -18.11 -13.73 -5.90
CA ILE A 99 -18.75 -13.88 -4.59
C ILE A 99 -20.28 -13.76 -4.73
N GLU A 100 -20.78 -12.75 -5.45
CA GLU A 100 -22.22 -12.59 -5.70
C GLU A 100 -22.83 -13.83 -6.37
N GLN A 101 -22.14 -14.38 -7.37
CA GLN A 101 -22.59 -15.60 -8.05
C GLN A 101 -22.58 -16.82 -7.12
N ALA A 102 -21.56 -16.97 -6.29
CA ALA A 102 -21.43 -18.07 -5.33
C ALA A 102 -22.55 -18.04 -4.28
N PHE A 103 -22.84 -16.86 -3.70
CA PHE A 103 -23.93 -16.69 -2.72
C PHE A 103 -25.29 -16.98 -3.34
N LYS A 104 -25.53 -16.51 -4.57
CA LYS A 104 -26.76 -16.80 -5.31
C LYS A 104 -26.92 -18.30 -5.59
N ALA A 105 -25.87 -18.98 -6.04
CA ALA A 105 -25.90 -20.41 -6.32
C ALA A 105 -26.15 -21.24 -5.05
N ALA A 106 -25.60 -20.79 -3.91
CA ALA A 106 -25.79 -21.42 -2.61
C ALA A 106 -27.12 -21.04 -1.91
N HIS A 107 -27.98 -20.22 -2.55
CA HIS A 107 -29.24 -19.73 -1.97
C HIS A 107 -29.05 -19.02 -0.62
N LEU A 108 -27.93 -18.31 -0.47
CA LEU A 108 -27.61 -17.52 0.72
C LEU A 108 -28.16 -16.09 0.62
N PRO A 109 -28.26 -15.35 1.75
CA PRO A 109 -28.69 -13.96 1.75
C PRO A 109 -27.84 -13.07 0.83
N ALA A 110 -28.46 -12.07 0.23
CA ALA A 110 -27.75 -11.09 -0.58
C ALA A 110 -26.77 -10.28 0.28
N LEU A 111 -25.58 -10.03 -0.25
CA LEU A 111 -24.56 -9.21 0.39
C LEU A 111 -24.82 -7.72 0.15
N THR A 112 -24.36 -6.89 1.09
CA THR A 112 -24.32 -5.44 0.92
C THR A 112 -22.89 -5.02 0.61
N TRP A 113 -22.71 -4.17 -0.39
CA TRP A 113 -21.41 -3.70 -0.86
C TRP A 113 -21.23 -2.21 -0.58
N TYR A 114 -20.05 -1.84 -0.13
CA TYR A 114 -19.64 -0.45 0.10
C TYR A 114 -18.37 -0.17 -0.68
N ALA A 115 -18.28 1.03 -1.28
CA ALA A 115 -17.09 1.50 -1.94
C ALA A 115 -16.85 2.96 -1.53
N SER A 116 -15.59 3.29 -1.25
CA SER A 116 -15.14 4.64 -0.93
C SER A 116 -14.11 5.07 -1.96
N THR A 117 -14.24 6.28 -2.49
CA THR A 117 -13.22 6.84 -3.39
C THR A 117 -11.93 7.18 -2.66
N ASP A 118 -12.00 7.36 -1.34
CA ASP A 118 -10.84 7.69 -0.51
C ASP A 118 -9.94 6.47 -0.28
N ASP A 119 -10.48 5.26 -0.47
CA ASP A 119 -9.77 3.98 -0.36
C ASP A 119 -9.31 3.42 -1.72
N ALA A 120 -9.49 4.20 -2.81
CA ALA A 120 -9.17 3.75 -4.15
C ALA A 120 -7.68 3.95 -4.49
N ASP A 121 -7.05 2.90 -5.02
CA ASP A 121 -5.71 3.03 -5.58
C ASP A 121 -5.72 3.79 -6.91
N TYR A 122 -4.75 4.69 -7.06
CA TYR A 122 -4.56 5.45 -8.29
C TYR A 122 -3.53 4.77 -9.19
N LEU A 123 -3.99 4.28 -10.33
CA LEU A 123 -3.14 3.73 -11.38
C LEU A 123 -2.87 4.78 -12.45
N TYR A 124 -1.61 4.91 -12.84
CA TYR A 124 -1.21 5.80 -13.90
C TYR A 124 -0.28 5.12 -14.90
N PRO A 125 -0.47 5.33 -16.21
CA PRO A 125 0.48 4.87 -17.20
C PRO A 125 1.83 5.56 -17.00
N LYS A 126 2.91 4.78 -16.94
CA LYS A 126 4.28 5.30 -16.79
C LYS A 126 4.66 6.31 -17.86
N GLU A 127 4.27 6.06 -19.11
CA GLU A 127 4.54 6.96 -20.25
C GLU A 127 4.01 8.38 -20.03
N GLN A 128 2.91 8.50 -19.28
CA GLN A 128 2.35 9.80 -18.93
C GLN A 128 3.33 10.62 -18.09
N PHE A 129 4.02 10.00 -17.13
CA PHE A 129 4.96 10.66 -16.23
C PHE A 129 6.36 10.82 -16.84
N LEU A 130 6.84 9.85 -17.62
CA LEU A 130 8.13 9.94 -18.32
C LEU A 130 8.18 11.13 -19.27
N HIS A 131 7.10 11.38 -19.99
CA HIS A 131 7.05 12.37 -21.07
C HIS A 131 6.19 13.59 -20.73
N TYR A 132 5.63 13.66 -19.52
CA TYR A 132 4.67 14.67 -19.08
C TYR A 132 3.51 14.82 -20.09
N GLN A 133 2.96 13.70 -20.54
CA GLN A 133 1.92 13.71 -21.56
C GLN A 133 0.60 14.26 -21.01
N GLY A 134 -0.12 14.97 -21.87
CA GLY A 134 -1.45 15.48 -21.59
C GLY A 134 -1.48 16.87 -20.93
N PRO A 135 -2.64 17.55 -21.00
CA PRO A 135 -2.78 18.93 -20.54
C PRO A 135 -2.58 19.09 -19.03
N LYS A 136 -2.96 18.08 -18.22
CA LYS A 136 -2.84 18.12 -16.75
C LYS A 136 -1.38 18.22 -16.27
N LEU A 137 -0.41 17.72 -17.05
CA LEU A 137 1.00 17.71 -16.69
C LEU A 137 1.82 18.84 -17.32
N ARG A 138 1.23 19.66 -18.20
CA ARG A 138 1.95 20.76 -18.89
C ARG A 138 2.60 21.73 -17.91
N LYS A 139 1.87 22.12 -16.86
CA LYS A 139 2.40 23.01 -15.81
C LYS A 139 3.54 22.35 -15.04
N ARG A 140 3.41 21.06 -14.71
CA ARG A 140 4.46 20.28 -14.03
C ARG A 140 5.73 20.17 -14.89
N LYS A 141 5.57 19.93 -16.20
CA LYS A 141 6.67 19.93 -17.17
C LYS A 141 7.43 21.26 -17.15
N ALA A 142 6.70 22.37 -17.26
CA ALA A 142 7.31 23.70 -17.24
C ALA A 142 8.08 23.97 -15.94
N GLN A 143 7.50 23.62 -14.78
CA GLN A 143 8.16 23.75 -13.48
C GLN A 143 9.43 22.90 -13.39
N MET A 144 9.39 21.64 -13.86
CA MET A 144 10.55 20.77 -13.87
C MET A 144 11.66 21.32 -14.77
N MET A 145 11.33 21.78 -15.99
CA MET A 145 12.31 22.38 -16.90
C MET A 145 12.94 23.65 -16.30
N GLN A 146 12.15 24.48 -15.62
CA GLN A 146 12.66 25.67 -14.92
C GLN A 146 13.61 25.31 -13.77
N LEU A 147 13.31 24.26 -13.00
CA LEU A 147 14.17 23.78 -11.94
C LEU A 147 15.51 23.29 -12.50
N LEU A 148 15.46 22.41 -13.51
CA LEU A 148 16.65 21.80 -14.12
C LEU A 148 17.53 22.82 -14.88
N ALA A 149 16.95 23.93 -15.34
CA ALA A 149 17.71 25.01 -15.97
C ALA A 149 18.49 25.87 -14.95
N ARG A 150 18.10 25.86 -13.67
CA ARG A 150 18.69 26.72 -12.63
C ARG A 150 19.59 25.97 -11.67
N GLU A 151 19.26 24.71 -11.40
CA GLU A 151 19.85 23.94 -10.32
C GLU A 151 20.41 22.61 -10.83
N ALA A 152 21.57 22.23 -10.30
CA ALA A 152 22.11 20.89 -10.49
C ALA A 152 21.53 19.96 -9.42
N ILE A 153 20.58 19.10 -9.81
CA ILE A 153 19.98 18.11 -8.92
C ILE A 153 20.86 16.85 -8.90
N HIS A 154 21.30 16.47 -7.70
CA HIS A 154 21.95 15.19 -7.47
C HIS A 154 20.93 14.17 -6.98
N VAL A 155 20.95 12.97 -7.56
CA VAL A 155 20.08 11.87 -7.16
C VAL A 155 20.94 10.78 -6.56
N LEU A 156 20.63 10.39 -5.31
CA LEU A 156 21.38 9.39 -4.56
C LEU A 156 20.45 8.22 -4.21
N PRO A 157 20.89 6.96 -4.33
CA PRO A 157 20.16 5.85 -3.75
C PRO A 157 20.13 6.01 -2.23
N ILE A 158 18.97 5.80 -1.61
CA ILE A 158 18.88 5.80 -0.15
C ILE A 158 19.57 4.54 0.36
N THR A 159 20.57 4.73 1.20
CA THR A 159 21.27 3.68 1.93
C THR A 159 21.28 4.07 3.40
N SER A 160 21.79 3.19 4.26
CA SER A 160 21.98 3.49 5.70
C SER A 160 22.75 4.79 5.96
N GLN A 161 23.69 5.16 5.08
CA GLN A 161 24.46 6.40 5.18
C GLN A 161 23.61 7.67 4.98
N HIS A 162 22.54 7.58 4.19
CA HIS A 162 21.65 8.72 3.87
C HIS A 162 20.47 8.85 4.83
N ARG A 163 20.27 7.90 5.75
CA ARG A 163 19.10 7.85 6.66
C ARG A 163 18.88 9.16 7.41
N SER A 164 19.94 9.78 7.92
CA SER A 164 19.85 11.05 8.66
C SER A 164 19.34 12.20 7.78
N LEU A 165 19.70 12.26 6.50
CA LEU A 165 19.24 13.27 5.55
C LEU A 165 17.76 13.07 5.20
N VAL A 166 17.34 11.81 5.04
CA VAL A 166 15.94 11.47 4.80
C VAL A 166 15.07 11.87 6.00
N LEU A 167 15.50 11.54 7.21
CA LEU A 167 14.78 11.92 8.45
C LEU A 167 14.71 13.44 8.64
N GLN A 168 15.77 14.18 8.32
CA GLN A 168 15.73 15.65 8.31
C GLN A 168 14.71 16.20 7.31
N THR A 169 14.64 15.58 6.12
CA THR A 169 13.67 15.95 5.09
C THR A 169 12.23 15.69 5.55
N LEU A 170 11.98 14.54 6.16
CA LEU A 170 10.69 14.20 6.76
C LEU A 170 10.30 15.19 7.87
N ALA A 171 11.20 15.46 8.81
CA ALA A 171 10.96 16.40 9.92
C ALA A 171 10.63 17.82 9.40
N ARG A 172 11.33 18.28 8.35
CA ARG A 172 11.03 19.57 7.71
C ARG A 172 9.63 19.57 7.09
N TRP A 173 9.27 18.49 6.39
CA TRP A 173 7.94 18.36 5.78
C TRP A 173 6.84 18.34 6.85
N MET A 174 7.00 17.58 7.93
CA MET A 174 6.06 17.53 9.06
C MET A 174 5.85 18.92 9.66
N LYS A 175 6.94 19.66 9.91
CA LYS A 175 6.89 21.04 10.41
C LYS A 175 6.15 21.98 9.45
N GLN A 176 6.42 21.89 8.15
CA GLN A 176 5.75 22.71 7.13
C GLN A 176 4.26 22.41 7.01
N LYS A 177 3.85 21.16 7.27
CA LYS A 177 2.45 20.72 7.25
C LYS A 177 1.76 20.86 8.60
N ALA A 178 2.44 21.38 9.62
CA ALA A 178 1.97 21.45 11.00
C ALA A 178 1.42 20.09 11.48
N LYS A 179 2.17 19.01 11.22
CA LYS A 179 1.85 17.65 11.63
C LYS A 179 2.73 17.22 12.80
N GLU A 180 2.11 16.55 13.75
CA GLU A 180 2.79 15.87 14.85
C GLU A 180 3.11 14.42 14.46
N VAL A 181 4.02 13.79 15.21
CA VAL A 181 4.40 12.40 14.99
C VAL A 181 3.17 11.48 15.08
N GLY A 182 3.01 10.59 14.10
CA GLY A 182 1.89 9.66 14.02
C GLY A 182 0.58 10.26 13.50
N GLN A 183 0.55 11.54 13.09
CA GLN A 183 -0.59 12.14 12.38
C GLN A 183 -0.55 11.89 10.87
N THR A 184 0.48 11.18 10.40
CA THR A 184 0.68 10.76 9.02
C THR A 184 1.31 9.36 9.01
N ASP A 185 1.75 8.90 7.85
CA ASP A 185 2.46 7.63 7.69
C ASP A 185 3.95 7.73 8.08
N ASP A 186 4.32 8.69 8.92
CA ASP A 186 5.70 8.95 9.33
C ASP A 186 6.29 7.79 10.13
N LEU A 187 5.50 7.14 10.99
CA LEU A 187 5.96 5.98 11.76
C LEU A 187 6.24 4.76 10.86
N PRO A 188 5.31 4.30 9.99
CA PRO A 188 5.61 3.29 8.96
C PRO A 188 6.85 3.62 8.13
N LEU A 189 6.98 4.87 7.70
CA LEU A 189 8.11 5.33 6.90
C LEU A 189 9.44 5.26 7.67
N ILE A 190 9.47 5.72 8.93
CA ILE A 190 10.67 5.67 9.77
C ILE A 190 11.11 4.23 9.99
N GLU A 191 10.17 3.31 10.22
CA GLU A 191 10.43 1.88 10.36
C GLU A 191 10.95 1.27 9.06
N ALA A 192 10.37 1.62 7.91
CA ALA A 192 10.85 1.18 6.60
C ALA A 192 12.31 1.64 6.34
N LEU A 193 12.66 2.84 6.78
CA LEU A 193 14.01 3.41 6.62
C LEU A 193 15.08 2.75 7.50
N GLU A 194 14.70 1.90 8.47
CA GLU A 194 15.66 1.10 9.22
C GLU A 194 16.30 0.01 8.36
N ASP A 195 15.52 -0.59 7.46
CA ASP A 195 15.95 -1.67 6.57
C ASP A 195 15.05 -1.73 5.33
N LEU A 196 15.41 -0.98 4.27
CA LEU A 196 14.64 -0.96 3.02
C LEU A 196 14.69 -2.32 2.30
N ASP A 197 15.84 -2.99 2.36
CA ASP A 197 16.08 -4.27 1.69
C ASP A 197 15.18 -5.37 2.27
N ARG A 198 14.89 -5.31 3.58
CA ARG A 198 13.93 -6.23 4.23
C ARG A 198 12.56 -6.27 3.54
N TYR A 199 12.13 -5.15 2.96
CA TYR A 199 10.81 -4.96 2.34
C TYR A 199 10.87 -4.91 0.80
N ASP A 200 12.02 -5.22 0.19
CA ASP A 200 12.26 -5.05 -1.26
C ASP A 200 12.01 -3.59 -1.75
N PHE A 201 12.24 -2.60 -0.88
CA PHE A 201 12.06 -1.19 -1.20
C PHE A 201 13.30 -0.58 -1.84
N LYS A 202 13.08 0.34 -2.79
CA LYS A 202 14.12 1.18 -3.38
C LYS A 202 13.86 2.63 -3.02
N GLY A 203 14.89 3.34 -2.59
CA GLY A 203 14.77 4.76 -2.24
C GLY A 203 15.65 5.64 -3.13
N LEU A 204 15.14 6.81 -3.50
CA LEU A 204 15.90 7.87 -4.16
C LEU A 204 15.80 9.16 -3.33
N LEU A 205 16.94 9.76 -3.01
CA LEU A 205 17.06 11.07 -2.37
C LEU A 205 17.51 12.10 -3.41
N TYR A 206 16.83 13.25 -3.44
CA TYR A 206 17.13 14.37 -4.34
C TYR A 206 17.77 15.51 -3.55
N CYS A 207 18.92 15.98 -3.99
CA CYS A 207 19.68 17.05 -3.33
C CYS A 207 20.06 18.17 -4.31
N ILE A 208 20.20 19.39 -3.79
CA ILE A 208 20.97 20.48 -4.44
C ILE A 208 22.20 20.69 -3.59
N LYS A 209 23.40 20.48 -4.16
CA LYS A 209 24.65 20.39 -3.39
C LYS A 209 24.45 19.36 -2.27
N ASP A 210 24.72 19.73 -1.01
CA ASP A 210 24.54 18.88 0.18
C ASP A 210 23.17 19.03 0.85
N TYR A 211 22.25 19.82 0.27
CA TYR A 211 20.94 20.07 0.86
C TYR A 211 19.88 19.08 0.34
N PRO A 212 19.26 18.27 1.21
CA PRO A 212 18.24 17.32 0.77
C PRO A 212 16.92 18.04 0.52
N LEU A 213 16.35 17.84 -0.67
CA LEU A 213 15.11 18.47 -1.12
C LEU A 213 13.89 17.62 -0.83
N GLY A 214 13.99 16.33 -1.12
CA GLY A 214 12.88 15.38 -1.11
C GLY A 214 13.40 13.98 -1.43
N PHE A 215 12.57 12.99 -1.19
CA PHE A 215 12.89 11.60 -1.50
C PHE A 215 11.63 10.86 -1.93
N VAL A 216 11.83 9.71 -2.57
CA VAL A 216 10.77 8.77 -2.95
C VAL A 216 11.24 7.37 -2.56
N ILE A 217 10.34 6.58 -1.99
CA ILE A 217 10.53 5.15 -1.77
C ILE A 217 9.51 4.43 -2.66
N THR A 218 9.96 3.39 -3.34
CA THR A 218 9.15 2.59 -4.25
C THR A 218 9.32 1.11 -3.98
N GLN A 219 8.31 0.34 -4.36
CA GLN A 219 8.33 -1.11 -4.40
C GLN A 219 7.80 -1.58 -5.75
N SER A 220 8.37 -2.65 -6.29
CA SER A 220 7.76 -3.34 -7.43
C SER A 220 6.67 -4.28 -6.93
N LEU A 221 5.42 -3.95 -7.27
CA LEU A 221 4.24 -4.69 -6.78
C LEU A 221 3.92 -5.91 -7.65
N ASN A 222 3.97 -5.74 -8.97
CA ASN A 222 3.74 -6.79 -9.95
C ASN A 222 4.55 -6.47 -11.22
N PRO A 223 5.29 -7.43 -11.83
CA PRO A 223 6.04 -7.19 -13.06
C PRO A 223 5.19 -6.79 -14.27
N TRP A 224 3.87 -7.02 -14.25
CA TRP A 224 2.96 -6.73 -15.37
C TRP A 224 2.24 -5.39 -15.26
N VAL A 225 2.45 -4.65 -14.17
CA VAL A 225 1.99 -3.27 -14.01
C VAL A 225 3.19 -2.38 -14.35
N GLU A 226 3.29 -1.98 -15.62
CA GLU A 226 4.36 -1.11 -16.15
C GLU A 226 3.99 0.38 -16.23
#